data_AF-A0A8J6KVW3-F1
#
_entry.id   AF-A0A8J6KVW3-F1
#
_cell.length_a   1.000
_cell.length_b   1.000
_cell.length_c   1.000
_cell.angle_alpha   90.00
_cell.angle_beta   90.00
_cell.angle_gamma   90.00
#
_symmetry.space_group_name_H-M   'P 1'
#
loop_
_entity.id
_entity.type
_entity.pdbx_description
1 polymer ?
#
loop_
_entity_poly.entity_id
_entity_poly.type
_entity_poly.pdbx_seq_one_letter_code
_entity_poly.pdbx_strand_id
1 'polypeptide(L)'
;MPSRLRKTRKLRGHVSHGHGRIGKHHKHPGGRGNAGGMHHHRMNFDKYHPGYFGKVGMRHYHLKRNQSFCPTVNLDKLDAGQ
;
A
#
# COMPACT_ATOMS: atom_id res chain seq x y z
N MET A 1 -5.93 24.03 16.29
CA MET A 1 -5.31 22.83 16.92
C MET A 1 -5.61 21.57 16.11
N PRO A 2 -4.61 21.01 15.39
CA PRO A 2 -4.80 19.84 14.51
C PRO A 2 -5.26 18.57 15.25
N SER A 3 -4.96 18.46 16.56
CA SER A 3 -5.36 17.32 17.38
C SER A 3 -6.85 17.27 17.73
N ARG A 4 -7.59 18.38 17.55
CA ARG A 4 -9.01 18.50 17.94
C ARG A 4 -9.92 17.53 17.18
N LEU A 5 -9.61 17.25 15.91
CA LEU A 5 -10.42 16.39 15.04
C LEU A 5 -10.04 14.90 15.13
N ARG A 6 -9.02 14.53 15.92
CA ARG A 6 -8.61 13.12 16.05
C ARG A 6 -9.69 12.32 16.77
N LYS A 7 -10.00 11.12 16.25
CA LYS A 7 -10.94 10.15 16.85
C LYS A 7 -10.68 9.93 18.34
N THR A 8 -9.41 9.94 18.76
CA THR A 8 -8.98 9.74 20.15
C THR A 8 -9.61 10.71 21.15
N ARG A 9 -9.92 11.95 20.74
CA ARG A 9 -10.58 12.92 21.63
C ARG A 9 -12.02 12.54 21.94
N LYS A 10 -12.75 12.01 20.95
CA LYS A 10 -14.15 11.54 21.10
C LYS A 10 -14.25 10.24 21.89
N LEU A 11 -13.16 9.47 21.97
CA LEU A 11 -13.13 8.16 22.64
C LEU A 11 -12.75 8.22 24.13
N ARG A 12 -12.44 9.40 24.69
CA ARG A 12 -12.16 9.53 26.13
C ARG A 12 -13.42 9.17 26.93
N GLY A 13 -13.25 8.41 28.01
CA GLY A 13 -14.35 7.85 28.81
C GLY A 13 -14.88 6.50 28.30
N HIS A 14 -14.53 6.08 27.08
CA HIS A 14 -14.86 4.74 26.62
C HIS A 14 -13.86 3.70 27.13
N VAL A 15 -14.38 2.57 27.64
CA VAL A 15 -13.60 1.52 28.31
C VAL A 15 -12.45 0.94 27.45
N SER A 16 -12.65 0.77 26.14
CA SER A 16 -11.69 0.06 25.26
C SER A 16 -11.13 0.90 24.12
N HIS A 17 -11.36 2.21 24.11
CA HIS A 17 -10.89 3.11 23.04
C HIS A 17 -11.27 2.64 21.61
N GLY A 18 -12.38 1.92 21.46
CA GLY A 18 -12.88 1.44 20.17
C GLY A 18 -12.23 0.17 19.62
N HIS A 19 -11.45 -0.56 20.43
CA HIS A 19 -10.83 -1.84 20.04
C HIS A 19 -11.62 -3.08 20.52
N GLY A 20 -12.88 -2.91 20.92
CA GLY A 20 -13.72 -4.00 21.44
C GLY A 20 -13.34 -4.44 22.87
N ARG A 21 -14.26 -5.12 23.56
CA ARG A 21 -14.03 -5.57 24.95
C ARG A 21 -13.29 -6.90 25.03
N ILE A 22 -13.52 -7.82 24.09
CA ILE A 22 -13.02 -9.20 24.13
C ILE A 22 -11.69 -9.32 23.38
N GLY A 23 -11.65 -8.96 22.08
CA GLY A 23 -10.45 -9.14 21.25
C GLY A 23 -9.26 -8.25 21.63
N LYS A 24 -9.52 -7.10 22.28
CA LYS A 24 -8.54 -6.08 22.73
C LYS A 24 -7.59 -5.59 21.62
N HIS A 25 -6.79 -4.58 21.96
CA HIS A 25 -5.70 -4.13 21.10
C HIS A 25 -4.41 -4.85 21.46
N HIS A 26 -3.91 -5.69 20.56
CA HIS A 26 -2.61 -6.35 20.70
C HIS A 26 -1.59 -5.72 19.77
N LYS A 27 -0.30 -5.75 20.14
CA LYS A 27 0.76 -5.05 19.40
C LYS A 27 0.88 -5.55 17.95
N HIS A 28 0.92 -6.87 17.73
CA HIS A 28 1.02 -7.48 16.39
C HIS A 28 0.39 -8.89 16.33
N PRO A 29 -0.96 -9.02 16.33
CA PRO A 29 -1.61 -10.33 16.40
C PRO A 29 -1.39 -11.22 15.16
N GLY A 30 -1.20 -10.63 13.98
CA GLY A 30 -1.03 -11.35 12.72
C GLY A 30 0.40 -11.34 12.16
N GLY A 31 1.37 -10.85 12.93
CA GLY A 31 2.74 -10.56 12.49
C GLY A 31 2.99 -9.08 12.19
N ARG A 32 4.21 -8.76 11.74
CA ARG A 32 4.64 -7.40 11.37
C ARG A 32 4.77 -7.26 9.86
N GLY A 33 4.45 -6.09 9.33
CA GLY A 33 4.56 -5.81 7.89
C GLY A 33 3.79 -6.84 7.07
N ASN A 34 4.42 -7.37 6.02
CA ASN A 34 3.83 -8.34 5.09
C ASN A 34 4.02 -9.80 5.52
N ALA A 35 4.16 -10.07 6.83
CA ALA A 35 4.29 -11.42 7.36
C ALA A 35 3.08 -12.29 6.98
N GLY A 36 3.30 -13.60 6.79
CA GLY A 36 2.23 -14.56 6.50
C GLY A 36 1.59 -14.41 5.11
N GLY A 37 2.18 -13.62 4.20
CA GLY A 37 1.56 -13.31 2.90
C GLY A 37 1.36 -14.50 1.96
N MET A 38 2.07 -15.62 2.15
CA MET A 38 1.78 -16.89 1.46
C MET A 38 1.05 -17.92 2.35
N HIS A 39 0.73 -17.56 3.60
CA HIS A 39 0.20 -18.45 4.63
C HIS A 39 -1.17 -17.92 5.10
N HIS A 40 -1.30 -17.52 6.37
CA HIS A 40 -2.56 -17.04 6.95
C HIS A 40 -3.04 -15.69 6.40
N HIS A 41 -2.21 -14.94 5.66
CA HIS A 41 -2.62 -13.72 4.94
C HIS A 41 -2.68 -13.90 3.41
N ARG A 42 -2.57 -15.14 2.90
CA ARG A 42 -2.58 -15.46 1.46
C ARG A 42 -3.78 -14.88 0.72
N MET A 43 -4.97 -15.01 1.30
CA MET A 43 -6.22 -14.54 0.69
C MET A 43 -6.18 -13.03 0.37
N ASN A 44 -5.51 -12.22 1.20
CA ASN A 44 -5.39 -10.78 0.95
C ASN A 44 -4.45 -10.46 -0.22
N PHE A 45 -3.37 -11.24 -0.36
CA PHE A 45 -2.43 -11.08 -1.47
C PHE A 45 -3.01 -11.61 -2.78
N ASP A 46 -3.64 -12.78 -2.76
CA ASP A 46 -4.28 -13.35 -3.97
C ASP A 46 -5.37 -12.42 -4.52
N LYS A 47 -6.14 -11.77 -3.62
CA LYS A 47 -7.26 -10.91 -4.02
C LYS A 47 -6.83 -9.55 -4.55
N TYR A 48 -5.92 -8.88 -3.86
CA TYR A 48 -5.61 -7.47 -4.14
C TYR A 48 -4.23 -7.26 -4.76
N HIS A 49 -3.34 -8.25 -4.69
CA HIS A 49 -1.94 -8.15 -5.13
C HIS A 49 -1.52 -9.39 -5.94
N PRO A 50 -2.23 -9.72 -7.04
CA PRO A 50 -1.83 -10.83 -7.90
C PRO A 50 -0.44 -10.57 -8.49
N GLY A 51 0.42 -11.60 -8.48
CA GLY A 51 1.80 -11.48 -8.97
C GLY A 51 2.79 -10.82 -8.00
N TYR A 52 2.37 -10.51 -6.77
CA TYR A 52 3.29 -9.99 -5.74
C TYR A 52 4.40 -10.99 -5.39
N PHE A 53 4.06 -12.28 -5.33
CA PHE A 53 5.02 -13.35 -5.12
C PHE A 53 5.47 -13.95 -6.45
N GLY A 54 6.75 -14.28 -6.54
CA GLY A 54 7.37 -14.86 -7.72
C GLY A 54 8.57 -14.03 -8.21
N LYS A 55 9.26 -14.54 -9.21
CA LYS A 55 10.37 -13.86 -9.89
C LYS A 55 10.04 -13.75 -11.37
N VAL A 56 10.20 -12.55 -11.94
CA VAL A 56 9.95 -12.27 -13.36
C VAL A 56 11.15 -11.56 -13.97
N GLY A 57 11.47 -11.89 -15.22
CA GLY A 57 12.47 -11.19 -16.03
C GLY A 57 13.92 -11.35 -15.56
N MET A 58 14.81 -10.57 -16.16
CA MET A 58 16.24 -10.54 -15.88
C MET A 58 16.62 -9.28 -15.09
N ARG A 59 17.61 -9.39 -14.19
CA ARG A 59 18.09 -8.25 -13.39
C ARG A 59 18.94 -7.31 -14.24
N HIS A 60 18.56 -6.04 -14.33
CA HIS A 60 19.36 -4.99 -14.96
C HIS A 60 20.22 -4.28 -13.90
N TYR A 61 21.54 -4.52 -13.94
CA TYR A 61 22.51 -3.87 -13.05
C TYR A 61 22.90 -2.49 -13.56
N HIS A 62 23.18 -1.54 -12.66
CA HIS A 62 23.58 -0.17 -12.99
C HIS A 62 22.66 0.55 -14.00
N LEU A 63 21.35 0.36 -13.86
CA LEU A 63 20.34 0.96 -14.75
C LEU A 63 20.51 2.50 -14.82
N LYS A 64 20.93 3.01 -15.98
CA LYS A 64 21.00 4.43 -16.30
C LYS A 64 19.71 4.87 -17.00
N ARG A 65 18.73 5.36 -16.24
CA ARG A 65 17.40 5.76 -16.77
C ARG A 65 17.44 6.79 -17.90
N ASN A 66 18.46 7.66 -17.92
CA ASN A 66 18.61 8.68 -18.96
C ASN A 66 18.94 8.10 -20.34
N GLN A 67 19.58 6.92 -20.40
CA GLN A 67 19.93 6.29 -21.68
C GLN A 67 18.70 5.74 -22.43
N SER A 68 17.68 5.35 -21.68
CA SER A 68 16.41 4.84 -22.22
C SER A 68 15.30 5.90 -22.22
N PHE A 69 15.65 7.17 -22.04
CA PHE A 69 14.66 8.25 -21.96
C PHE A 69 14.14 8.60 -23.36
N CYS A 70 12.87 8.28 -23.61
CA CYS A 70 12.20 8.55 -24.87
C CYS A 70 10.76 9.00 -24.58
N PRO A 71 10.51 10.32 -24.42
CA PRO A 71 9.16 10.82 -24.20
C PRO A 71 8.34 10.65 -25.48
N THR A 72 7.13 10.10 -25.36
CA THR A 72 6.22 9.92 -26.48
C THR A 72 5.23 11.08 -26.55
N VAL A 73 4.95 11.57 -27.78
CA VAL A 73 3.90 12.54 -28.06
C VAL A 73 2.92 11.92 -29.06
N ASN A 74 1.63 12.09 -28.80
CA ASN A 74 0.60 11.64 -29.72
C ASN A 74 0.41 12.70 -30.84
N LEU A 75 0.07 12.26 -32.05
CA LEU A 75 -0.05 13.12 -33.23
C LEU A 75 -1.17 14.18 -33.10
N ASP A 76 -2.25 13.85 -32.40
CA ASP A 76 -3.37 14.75 -32.08
C ASP A 76 -2.96 15.98 -31.27
N LYS A 77 -1.83 15.91 -30.56
CA LYS A 77 -1.29 17.03 -29.77
C LYS A 77 -0.30 17.91 -30.55
N LEU A 78 0.07 17.50 -31.77
CA LEU A 78 0.99 18.25 -32.63
C LEU A 78 0.24 19.13 -33.64
N ASP A 79 -1.01 18.78 -33.96
CA ASP A 79 -1.85 19.58 -34.85
C ASP A 79 -2.54 20.69 -34.04
N ALA A 80 -1.97 21.90 -34.09
CA ALA A 80 -2.49 23.10 -33.43
C ALA A 80 -3.64 23.74 -34.22
N GLY A 81 -4.60 22.92 -34.66
CA GLY A 81 -5.70 23.28 -35.55
C GLY A 81 -7.06 23.41 -34.87
N GLN A 82 -7.14 24.13 -33.75
CA GLN A 82 -8.33 24.86 -33.24
C GLN A 82 -7.90 26.07 -32.40
#